data_AF-A0A7X6CNK8-F1
#
_entry.id   AF-A0A7X6CNK8-F1
#
_cell.length_a   1.000
_cell.length_b   1.000
_cell.length_c   1.000
_cell.angle_alpha   90.00
_cell.angle_beta   90.00
_cell.angle_gamma   90.00
#
_symmetry.space_group_name_H-M   'P 1'
#
loop_
_entity.id
_entity.type
_entity.pdbx_description
1 polymer ?
#
loop_
_entity_poly.entity_id
_entity_poly.type
_entity_poly.pdbx_seq_one_letter_code
_entity_poly.pdbx_strand_id
1 'polypeptide(L)'
;MKSSKIFNFKLSERFLENYADPPEDPLGELSHFEMVWRLFCFERDRKVLLEIDDEKIQLFLDLDICLTIENNFPQEIAKLSQGEKIEIDFPESWLMIRLLPQNNKIVCTLTKFGTSYWEKQFEFDRPQVLDALRNFLEEVMQLAVDEGYITLSEKEEFISPAFASISDPLILNK
;
A
#
# COMPACT_ATOMS: atom_id res chain seq x y z
N MET A 1 28.34 13.07 -1.76
CA MET A 1 27.66 11.77 -1.60
C MET A 1 26.43 11.78 -2.48
N LYS A 2 26.24 10.80 -3.39
CA LYS A 2 24.93 10.62 -4.03
C LYS A 2 24.03 9.97 -2.99
N SER A 3 23.14 10.76 -2.40
CA SER A 3 22.03 10.20 -1.61
C SER A 3 21.22 9.33 -2.55
N SER A 4 21.14 8.03 -2.29
CA SER A 4 20.18 7.16 -2.98
C SER A 4 18.82 7.54 -2.46
N LYS A 5 17.93 8.06 -3.31
CA LYS A 5 16.57 8.39 -2.90
C LYS A 5 15.87 7.13 -2.39
N ILE A 6 15.09 7.24 -1.32
CA ILE A 6 14.41 6.11 -0.67
C ILE A 6 12.91 6.26 -0.91
N PHE A 7 12.26 5.19 -1.36
CA PHE A 7 10.81 5.05 -1.34
C PHE A 7 10.52 3.64 -0.85
N ASN A 8 9.98 3.50 0.35
CA ASN A 8 9.77 2.18 0.94
C ASN A 8 8.69 2.17 2.04
N PHE A 9 8.13 1.00 2.27
CA PHE A 9 7.29 0.69 3.43
C PHE A 9 7.98 -0.40 4.25
N LYS A 10 7.84 -0.35 5.57
CA LYS A 10 8.38 -1.38 6.47
C LYS A 10 7.38 -1.71 7.56
N LEU A 11 7.00 -2.99 7.65
CA LEU A 11 6.33 -3.49 8.83
C LEU A 11 7.25 -3.38 10.04
N SER A 12 6.68 -2.97 11.17
CA SER A 12 7.40 -2.80 12.42
C SER A 12 6.74 -3.62 13.54
N GLU A 13 7.04 -3.24 14.78
CA GLU A 13 6.50 -3.85 15.98
C GLU A 13 4.97 -3.77 16.03
N ARG A 14 4.40 -4.71 16.80
CA ARG A 14 2.97 -4.75 17.12
C ARG A 14 2.56 -3.44 17.79
N PHE A 15 1.44 -2.88 17.35
CA PHE A 15 0.70 -1.88 18.10
C PHE A 15 -0.32 -2.62 18.97
N LEU A 16 -0.28 -2.38 20.28
CA LEU A 16 -1.09 -3.11 21.27
C LEU A 16 -2.17 -2.25 21.91
N GLU A 17 -2.18 -0.95 21.62
CA GLU A 17 -3.25 -0.09 22.08
C GLU A 17 -4.43 -0.29 21.13
N ASN A 18 -5.49 -0.89 21.62
CA ASN A 18 -6.70 -1.10 20.85
C ASN A 18 -7.83 -0.28 21.48
N TYR A 19 -8.23 0.79 20.80
CA TYR A 19 -9.23 1.74 21.29
C TYR A 19 -10.62 1.51 20.67
N ALA A 20 -10.71 0.56 19.73
CA ALA A 20 -11.92 0.22 19.02
C ALA A 20 -12.39 -1.20 19.38
N ASP A 21 -13.67 -1.45 19.15
CA ASP A 21 -14.22 -2.80 19.19
C ASP A 21 -13.78 -3.57 17.93
N PRO A 22 -13.68 -4.92 18.00
CA PRO A 22 -13.36 -5.73 16.84
C PRO A 22 -14.33 -5.45 15.67
N PRO A 23 -13.87 -5.58 14.42
CA PRO A 23 -14.73 -5.37 13.26
C PRO A 23 -15.86 -6.40 13.26
N GLU A 24 -17.07 -5.93 12.98
CA GLU A 24 -18.28 -6.75 12.82
C GLU A 24 -18.91 -6.48 11.45
N ASP A 25 -19.61 -7.48 10.90
CA ASP A 25 -20.42 -7.34 9.69
C ASP A 25 -21.87 -7.76 9.97
N PRO A 26 -22.64 -6.95 10.72
CA PRO A 26 -24.01 -7.27 11.09
C PRO A 26 -24.96 -7.29 9.89
N LEU A 27 -24.62 -6.62 8.79
CA LEU A 27 -25.43 -6.56 7.57
C LEU A 27 -25.06 -7.66 6.56
N GLY A 28 -23.90 -8.31 6.71
CA GLY A 28 -23.44 -9.35 5.79
C GLY A 28 -23.02 -8.77 4.43
N GLU A 29 -22.53 -7.54 4.40
CA GLU A 29 -22.15 -6.83 3.17
C GLU A 29 -20.71 -7.14 2.74
N LEU A 30 -19.87 -7.60 3.67
CA LEU A 30 -18.48 -7.92 3.40
C LEU A 30 -18.36 -9.33 2.84
N SER A 31 -17.48 -9.48 1.85
CA SER A 31 -17.00 -10.80 1.46
C SER A 31 -16.25 -11.47 2.62
N HIS A 32 -16.10 -12.80 2.53
CA HIS A 32 -15.31 -13.54 3.52
C HIS A 32 -13.90 -12.96 3.66
N PHE A 33 -13.24 -12.67 2.53
CA PHE A 33 -11.90 -12.12 2.49
C PHE A 33 -11.82 -10.75 3.19
N GLU A 34 -12.73 -9.82 2.89
CA GLU A 34 -12.75 -8.50 3.53
C GLU A 34 -12.92 -8.61 5.05
N MET A 35 -13.82 -9.48 5.51
CA MET A 35 -14.03 -9.67 6.95
C MET A 35 -12.78 -10.23 7.65
N VAL A 36 -12.16 -11.28 7.11
CA VAL A 36 -10.96 -11.87 7.73
C VAL A 36 -9.73 -10.96 7.61
N TRP A 37 -9.66 -10.15 6.56
CA TRP A 37 -8.64 -9.11 6.37
C TRP A 37 -8.75 -8.00 7.43
N ARG A 38 -9.96 -7.51 7.70
CA ARG A 38 -10.20 -6.53 8.78
C ARG A 38 -9.85 -7.11 10.15
N LEU A 39 -10.27 -8.35 10.43
CA LEU A 39 -9.90 -9.03 11.69
C LEU A 39 -8.39 -9.18 11.83
N PHE A 40 -7.68 -9.54 10.75
CA PHE A 40 -6.23 -9.57 10.74
C PHE A 40 -5.64 -8.21 11.09
N CYS A 41 -6.07 -7.14 10.41
CA CYS A 41 -5.50 -5.82 10.65
C CYS A 41 -5.75 -5.33 12.09
N PHE A 42 -6.95 -5.55 12.62
CA PHE A 42 -7.32 -5.23 14.00
C PHE A 42 -6.54 -6.05 15.03
N GLU A 43 -6.61 -7.38 14.95
CA GLU A 43 -6.00 -8.27 15.94
C GLU A 43 -4.48 -8.33 15.83
N ARG A 44 -3.95 -8.05 14.63
CA ARG A 44 -2.52 -8.07 14.29
C ARG A 44 -1.94 -6.70 14.01
N ASP A 45 -2.55 -5.64 14.54
CA ASP A 45 -2.13 -4.27 14.26
C ASP A 45 -0.63 -4.05 14.54
N ARG A 46 -0.03 -3.30 13.64
CA ARG A 46 1.41 -3.03 13.54
C ARG A 46 1.61 -1.61 13.07
N LYS A 47 2.68 -1.01 13.57
CA LYS A 47 3.21 0.20 12.98
C LYS A 47 3.77 -0.12 11.60
N VAL A 48 3.51 0.74 10.64
CA VAL A 48 4.10 0.70 9.30
C VAL A 48 4.89 1.97 9.09
N LEU A 49 6.19 1.84 8.83
CA LEU A 49 7.04 2.99 8.55
C LEU A 49 7.09 3.23 7.04
N LEU A 50 6.51 4.34 6.61
CA LEU A 50 6.66 4.89 5.27
C LEU A 50 7.90 5.79 5.23
N GLU A 51 8.86 5.44 4.38
CA GLU A 51 10.08 6.22 4.14
C GLU A 51 10.06 6.80 2.72
N ILE A 52 10.05 8.13 2.62
CA ILE A 52 10.11 8.88 1.35
C ILE A 52 11.23 9.91 1.47
N ASP A 53 12.40 9.58 0.91
CA ASP A 53 13.65 10.34 1.02
C ASP A 53 14.01 10.68 2.48
N ASP A 54 13.88 11.95 2.88
CA ASP A 54 14.11 12.44 4.25
C ASP A 54 12.88 12.32 5.17
N GLU A 55 11.70 12.02 4.61
CA GLU A 55 10.47 11.84 5.36
C GLU A 55 10.34 10.42 5.93
N LYS A 56 9.93 10.37 7.20
CA LYS A 56 9.64 9.13 7.92
C LYS A 56 8.29 9.28 8.61
N ILE A 57 7.30 8.54 8.12
CA ILE A 57 5.92 8.65 8.58
C ILE A 57 5.50 7.30 9.14
N GLN A 58 4.98 7.33 10.36
CA GLN A 58 4.36 6.16 10.97
C GLN A 58 2.89 6.11 10.55
N LEU A 59 2.51 4.99 9.97
CA LEU A 59 1.14 4.58 9.64
C LEU A 59 0.77 3.37 10.51
N PHE A 60 -0.48 2.93 10.46
CA PHE A 60 -0.97 1.78 11.21
C PHE A 60 -1.65 0.76 10.30
N LEU A 61 -1.45 -0.53 10.60
CA LEU A 61 -1.98 -1.61 9.78
C LEU A 61 -3.51 -1.59 9.80
N ASP A 62 -4.12 -1.44 10.97
CA ASP A 62 -5.58 -1.37 11.14
C ASP A 62 -6.20 -0.13 10.52
N LEU A 63 -5.68 1.06 10.86
CA LEU A 63 -6.38 2.31 10.55
C LEU A 63 -6.08 2.87 9.15
N ASP A 64 -4.86 2.65 8.65
CA ASP A 64 -4.43 3.20 7.36
C ASP A 64 -4.33 2.11 6.29
N ILE A 65 -3.54 1.07 6.54
CA ILE A 65 -3.21 0.06 5.52
C ILE A 65 -4.40 -0.85 5.20
N CYS A 66 -5.22 -1.21 6.20
CA CYS A 66 -6.41 -2.03 6.00
C CYS A 66 -7.31 -1.41 4.92
N LEU A 67 -7.61 -0.12 5.06
CA LEU A 67 -8.44 0.65 4.13
C LEU A 67 -7.75 0.83 2.78
N THR A 68 -6.44 1.09 2.76
CA THR A 68 -5.69 1.17 1.50
C THR A 68 -5.83 -0.12 0.70
N ILE A 69 -5.60 -1.27 1.33
CA ILE A 69 -5.62 -2.58 0.67
C ILE A 69 -7.03 -2.93 0.17
N GLU A 70 -8.07 -2.68 0.96
CA GLU A 70 -9.47 -2.87 0.55
C GLU A 70 -9.87 -1.99 -0.64
N ASN A 71 -9.31 -0.78 -0.74
CA ASN A 71 -9.60 0.16 -1.82
C ASN A 71 -8.84 -0.16 -3.12
N ASN A 72 -8.80 -1.44 -3.51
CA ASN A 72 -8.23 -1.94 -4.76
C ASN A 72 -6.73 -1.66 -4.95
N PHE A 73 -5.94 -1.70 -3.88
CA PHE A 73 -4.50 -1.42 -3.95
C PHE A 73 -3.74 -2.26 -5.00
N PRO A 74 -4.00 -3.58 -5.17
CA PRO A 74 -3.35 -4.35 -6.23
C PRO A 74 -3.64 -3.79 -7.64
N GLN A 75 -4.86 -3.34 -7.89
CA GLN A 75 -5.29 -2.75 -9.16
C GLN A 75 -4.67 -1.37 -9.36
N GLU A 76 -4.52 -0.56 -8.31
CA GLU A 76 -3.80 0.71 -8.40
C GLU A 76 -2.32 0.50 -8.74
N ILE A 77 -1.65 -0.50 -8.15
CA ILE A 77 -0.28 -0.86 -8.56
C ILE A 77 -0.24 -1.24 -10.05
N ALA A 78 -1.24 -1.99 -10.53
CA ALA A 78 -1.36 -2.36 -11.93
C ALA A 78 -1.50 -1.11 -12.83
N LYS A 79 -2.39 -0.17 -12.49
CA LYS A 79 -2.57 1.11 -13.19
C LYS A 79 -1.27 1.92 -13.24
N LEU A 80 -0.58 2.05 -12.11
CA LEU A 80 0.71 2.73 -12.04
C LEU A 80 1.76 2.07 -12.94
N SER A 81 1.76 0.73 -13.01
CA SER A 81 2.63 -0.03 -13.92
C SER A 81 2.27 0.15 -15.40
N GLN A 82 1.03 0.54 -15.71
CA GLN A 82 0.55 0.87 -17.06
C GLN A 82 0.77 2.33 -17.46
N GLY A 83 1.28 3.15 -16.54
CA GLY A 83 1.61 4.55 -16.80
C GLY A 83 0.50 5.51 -16.37
N GLU A 84 -0.51 5.01 -15.67
CA GLU A 84 -1.57 5.83 -15.10
C GLU A 84 -1.14 6.41 -13.76
N LYS A 85 -1.70 7.57 -13.41
CA LYS A 85 -1.53 8.15 -12.08
C LYS A 85 -2.36 7.37 -11.07
N ILE A 86 -1.87 7.28 -9.84
CA ILE A 86 -2.65 6.75 -8.71
C ILE A 86 -2.56 7.67 -7.50
N GLU A 87 -3.52 7.53 -6.60
CA GLU A 87 -3.57 8.19 -5.30
C GLU A 87 -3.74 7.11 -4.23
N ILE A 88 -2.96 7.22 -3.16
CA ILE A 88 -2.99 6.32 -2.02
C ILE A 88 -3.33 7.17 -0.80
N ASP A 89 -4.49 6.91 -0.21
CA ASP A 89 -5.00 7.63 0.94
C ASP A 89 -4.75 6.85 2.24
N PHE A 90 -4.28 7.57 3.26
CA PHE A 90 -4.12 7.10 4.62
C PHE A 90 -4.99 7.99 5.52
N PRO A 91 -6.27 7.65 5.69
CA PRO A 91 -7.27 8.54 6.26
C PRO A 91 -6.99 8.92 7.71
N GLU A 92 -6.54 7.97 8.52
CA GLU A 92 -6.27 8.22 9.95
C GLU A 92 -5.02 9.09 10.12
N SER A 93 -4.01 8.86 9.29
CA SER A 93 -2.80 9.67 9.27
C SER A 93 -2.96 11.04 8.59
N TRP A 94 -4.16 11.34 8.06
CA TRP A 94 -4.46 12.52 7.25
C TRP A 94 -3.41 12.77 6.15
N LEU A 95 -3.05 11.71 5.45
CA LEU A 95 -1.95 11.70 4.49
C LEU A 95 -2.43 11.14 3.15
N MET A 96 -1.91 11.70 2.06
CA MET A 96 -2.13 11.19 0.70
C MET A 96 -0.78 11.15 -0.04
N ILE A 97 -0.57 10.09 -0.81
CA ILE A 97 0.50 10.01 -1.81
C ILE A 97 -0.12 10.00 -3.20
N ARG A 98 0.27 10.94 -4.05
CA ARG A 98 -0.01 10.89 -5.50
C ARG A 98 1.23 10.45 -6.24
N LEU A 99 1.11 9.40 -7.06
CA LEU A 99 2.19 8.88 -7.90
C LEU A 99 1.84 9.11 -9.37
N LEU A 100 2.66 9.90 -10.06
CA LEU A 100 2.49 10.24 -11.47
C LEU A 100 3.66 9.70 -12.29
N PRO A 101 3.45 8.69 -13.15
CA PRO A 101 4.47 8.21 -14.07
C PRO A 101 4.91 9.29 -15.07
N GLN A 102 6.22 9.44 -15.26
CA GLN A 102 6.85 10.28 -16.27
C GLN A 102 8.00 9.51 -16.92
N ASN A 103 7.74 8.86 -18.05
CA ASN A 103 8.69 7.96 -18.71
C ASN A 103 9.18 6.84 -17.75
N ASN A 104 10.47 6.85 -17.40
CA ASN A 104 11.09 5.88 -16.48
C ASN A 104 11.16 6.38 -15.02
N LYS A 105 10.51 7.50 -14.73
CA LYS A 105 10.43 8.10 -13.39
C LYS A 105 9.00 8.10 -12.88
N ILE A 106 8.85 8.25 -11.57
CA ILE A 106 7.57 8.59 -10.92
C ILE A 106 7.79 9.87 -10.13
N VAL A 107 6.95 10.87 -10.40
CA VAL A 107 6.81 12.05 -9.55
C VAL A 107 5.86 11.68 -8.43
N CYS A 108 6.36 11.75 -7.21
CA CYS A 108 5.64 11.45 -5.99
C CYS A 108 5.31 12.75 -5.27
N THR A 109 4.04 13.05 -5.09
CA THR A 109 3.56 14.16 -4.26
C THR A 109 3.05 13.59 -2.95
N LEU A 110 3.67 13.98 -1.85
CA LEU A 110 3.28 13.64 -0.50
C LEU A 110 2.54 14.84 0.12
N THR A 111 1.29 14.65 0.47
CA THR A 111 0.44 15.69 1.04
C THR A 111 -0.02 15.27 2.42
N LYS A 112 0.13 16.18 3.40
CA LYS A 112 -0.41 16.00 4.75
C LYS A 112 -1.43 17.08 5.07
N PHE A 113 -2.54 16.65 5.65
CA PHE A 113 -3.66 17.48 6.07
C PHE A 113 -3.73 17.54 7.61
N GLY A 114 -4.70 18.31 8.13
CA GLY A 114 -4.93 18.47 9.57
C GLY A 114 -4.60 19.89 10.05
N THR A 115 -3.85 20.01 11.15
CA THR A 115 -3.54 21.31 11.80
C THR A 115 -2.71 22.24 10.92
N SER A 116 -1.93 21.69 9.99
CA SER A 116 -1.24 22.44 8.95
C SER A 116 -1.24 21.64 7.65
N TYR A 117 -1.57 22.29 6.54
CA TYR A 117 -1.40 21.72 5.21
C TYR A 117 0.06 21.84 4.77
N TRP A 118 0.65 20.73 4.32
CA TRP A 118 1.91 20.79 3.58
C TRP A 118 1.95 19.76 2.46
N GLU A 119 2.75 20.08 1.45
CA GLU A 119 2.98 19.24 0.27
C GLU A 119 4.48 19.20 -0.02
N LYS A 120 5.00 18.01 -0.31
CA LYS A 120 6.37 17.78 -0.77
C LYS A 120 6.37 16.95 -2.05
N GLN A 121 7.31 17.23 -2.95
CA GLN A 121 7.43 16.50 -4.20
C GLN A 121 8.81 15.86 -4.32
N PHE A 122 8.81 14.62 -4.79
CA PHE A 122 9.97 13.78 -4.96
C PHE A 122 9.93 13.13 -6.35
N GLU A 123 11.08 12.65 -6.81
CA GLU A 123 11.18 11.95 -8.09
C GLU A 123 11.99 10.67 -7.89
N PHE A 124 11.41 9.53 -8.25
CA PHE A 124 12.01 8.21 -8.06
C PHE A 124 12.12 7.45 -9.37
N ASP A 125 13.01 6.46 -9.42
CA ASP A 125 13.01 5.50 -10.51
C ASP A 125 11.74 4.67 -10.48
N ARG A 126 11.09 4.50 -11.63
CA ARG A 126 9.82 3.79 -11.71
C ARG A 126 9.89 2.34 -11.20
N PRO A 127 10.92 1.54 -11.53
CA PRO A 127 11.06 0.20 -10.97
C PRO A 127 11.15 0.20 -9.44
N GLN A 128 11.89 1.14 -8.86
CA GLN A 128 12.05 1.25 -7.41
C GLN A 128 10.71 1.40 -6.68
N VAL A 129 9.84 2.29 -7.17
CA VAL A 129 8.53 2.54 -6.56
C VAL A 129 7.61 1.33 -6.72
N LEU A 130 7.56 0.75 -7.92
CA LEU A 130 6.72 -0.43 -8.18
C LEU A 130 7.16 -1.63 -7.33
N ASP A 131 8.47 -1.87 -7.21
CA ASP A 131 9.01 -2.94 -6.39
C ASP A 131 8.70 -2.71 -4.92
N ALA A 132 8.82 -1.47 -4.42
CA ALA A 132 8.47 -1.15 -3.04
C ALA A 132 6.99 -1.41 -2.73
N LEU A 133 6.07 -0.99 -3.61
CA LEU A 133 4.63 -1.20 -3.42
C LEU A 133 4.27 -2.69 -3.47
N ARG A 134 4.82 -3.42 -4.45
CA ARG A 134 4.59 -4.86 -4.62
C ARG A 134 5.15 -5.69 -3.47
N ASN A 135 6.39 -5.41 -3.07
CA ASN A 135 7.02 -6.11 -1.95
C ASN A 135 6.26 -5.87 -0.65
N PHE A 136 5.80 -4.63 -0.42
CA PHE A 136 4.98 -4.34 0.75
C PHE A 136 3.64 -5.08 0.73
N LEU A 137 2.93 -5.07 -0.40
CA LEU A 137 1.69 -5.83 -0.57
C LEU A 137 1.92 -7.33 -0.31
N GLU A 138 2.95 -7.92 -0.92
CA GLU A 138 3.31 -9.33 -0.73
C GLU A 138 3.63 -9.64 0.72
N GLU A 139 4.45 -8.82 1.38
CA GLU A 139 4.87 -9.01 2.77
C GLU A 139 3.68 -8.99 3.72
N VAL A 140 2.80 -8.00 3.58
CA VAL A 140 1.61 -7.85 4.42
C VAL A 140 0.63 -9.00 4.22
N MET A 141 0.39 -9.37 2.96
CA MET A 141 -0.52 -10.47 2.65
C MET A 141 0.03 -11.83 3.06
N GLN A 142 1.35 -12.05 2.92
CA GLN A 142 1.99 -13.25 3.41
C GLN A 142 1.89 -13.35 4.94
N LEU A 143 2.02 -12.24 5.66
CA LEU A 143 1.82 -12.23 7.11
C LEU A 143 0.40 -12.66 7.51
N ALA A 144 -0.62 -12.25 6.76
CA ALA A 144 -2.00 -12.70 6.98
C ALA A 144 -2.18 -14.20 6.73
N VAL A 145 -1.47 -14.76 5.73
CA VAL A 145 -1.42 -16.22 5.49
C VAL A 145 -0.72 -16.94 6.63
N ASP A 146 0.44 -16.46 7.06
CA ASP A 146 1.27 -17.08 8.09
C ASP A 146 0.56 -17.12 9.45
N GLU A 147 -0.25 -16.11 9.74
CA GLU A 147 -1.08 -16.04 10.96
C GLU A 147 -2.43 -16.76 10.81
N GLY A 148 -2.74 -17.31 9.63
CA GLY A 148 -3.90 -18.17 9.39
C GLY A 148 -5.23 -17.44 9.17
N TYR A 149 -5.21 -16.15 8.82
CA TYR A 149 -6.42 -15.37 8.56
C TYR A 149 -6.94 -15.58 7.13
N ILE A 150 -6.04 -15.78 6.17
CA ILE A 150 -6.36 -16.10 4.78
C ILE A 150 -5.54 -17.31 4.32
N THR A 151 -6.02 -17.99 3.29
CA THR A 151 -5.28 -19.05 2.62
C THR A 151 -4.28 -18.49 1.61
N LEU A 152 -3.29 -19.30 1.25
CA LEU A 152 -2.36 -18.97 0.17
C LEU A 152 -3.09 -18.69 -1.15
N SER A 153 -4.16 -19.45 -1.45
CA SER A 153 -4.95 -19.26 -2.68
C SER A 153 -5.67 -17.92 -2.70
N GLU A 154 -6.27 -17.51 -1.58
CA GLU A 154 -6.92 -16.19 -1.46
C GLU A 154 -5.91 -15.06 -1.60
N LYS A 155 -4.72 -15.20 -1.01
CA LYS A 155 -3.61 -14.26 -1.25
C LYS A 155 -3.33 -14.14 -2.75
N GLU A 156 -3.00 -15.26 -3.40
CA GLU A 156 -2.57 -15.29 -4.80
C GLU A 156 -3.63 -14.69 -5.73
N GLU A 157 -4.91 -15.01 -5.51
CA GLU A 157 -6.03 -14.42 -6.25
C GLU A 157 -6.07 -12.90 -6.06
N PHE A 158 -6.03 -12.44 -4.82
CA PHE A 158 -6.17 -11.03 -4.46
C PHE A 158 -5.02 -10.16 -5.00
N ILE A 159 -3.77 -10.59 -4.83
CA ILE A 159 -2.60 -9.79 -5.22
C ILE A 159 -2.30 -9.84 -6.73
N SER A 160 -2.82 -10.85 -7.45
CA SER A 160 -2.48 -11.11 -8.85
C SER A 160 -2.52 -9.89 -9.77
N PRO A 161 -3.44 -8.90 -9.63
CA PRO A 161 -3.45 -7.73 -10.49
C PRO A 161 -2.15 -6.91 -10.42
N ALA A 162 -1.53 -6.80 -9.24
CA ALA A 162 -0.31 -6.00 -9.04
C ALA A 162 0.91 -6.55 -9.80
N PHE A 163 0.89 -7.86 -10.10
CA PHE A 163 1.99 -8.61 -10.71
C PHE A 163 1.72 -9.04 -12.14
N ALA A 164 0.53 -8.74 -12.68
CA ALA A 164 0.21 -9.02 -14.07
C ALA A 164 1.21 -8.29 -14.98
N SER A 165 2.04 -9.06 -15.68
CA SER A 165 2.96 -8.52 -16.67
C SER A 165 2.17 -7.89 -17.82
N ILE A 166 2.51 -6.65 -18.17
CA ILE A 166 2.04 -6.06 -19.41
C ILE A 166 2.78 -6.77 -20.55
N SER A 167 2.03 -7.45 -21.42
CA SER A 167 2.43 -7.75 -22.78
C SER A 167 2.56 -6.41 -23.52
N ASP A 168 3.71 -5.75 -23.38
CA ASP A 168 3.91 -4.40 -23.91
C ASP A 168 3.84 -4.42 -25.45
N PRO A 169 2.85 -3.78 -26.11
CA PRO A 169 2.78 -3.72 -27.57
C PRO A 169 3.96 -2.93 -28.17
N LEU A 170 4.69 -2.17 -27.35
CA LEU A 170 5.86 -1.39 -27.77
C LEU A 170 7.15 -2.21 -27.88
N ILE A 171 7.15 -3.48 -27.47
CA ILE A 171 8.29 -4.41 -27.68
C ILE A 171 8.24 -5.06 -29.08
N LEU A 172 7.12 -4.94 -29.82
CA LEU A 172 6.96 -5.55 -31.15
C LEU A 172 7.51 -4.70 -32.33
N ASN A 173 8.10 -3.54 -32.08
CA ASN A 173 8.68 -2.67 -33.12
C ASN A 173 10.17 -2.38 -32.90
N LYS A 174 10.97 -3.41 -32.61
CA LYS A 174 12.44 -3.37 -32.75
C LYS A 174 12.94 -4.51 -33.61
#